data_AF-A0A1Y2D2U1-F1
#
_entry.id   AF-A0A1Y2D2U1-F1
#
_cell.length_a   1.000
_cell.length_b   1.000
_cell.length_c   1.000
_cell.angle_alpha   90.00
_cell.angle_beta   90.00
_cell.angle_gamma   90.00
#
_symmetry.space_group_name_H-M   'P 1'
#
loop_
_entity.id
_entity.type
_entity.pdbx_description
1 polymer ?
#
loop_
_entity_poly.entity_id
_entity_poly.type
_entity_poly.pdbx_seq_one_letter_code
_entity_poly.pdbx_strand_id
1 'polypeptide(L)'
;MNTPVTANLASAFAPAPTRWDELKATVSTVTDIAATLDSDGIDVFFLNREPVRNVTGPSAALDAAFAPRPGGYTPITRVLREVLAEKWLSVNQADRKKLLILIATDGQPTTDSGQLDHQALKHVLMYERGGPGQVPVAFLVCTDDDDEIEYLNEWDNSIRDLDVIDDYHTERKQILGIQGKGFPFSRGDWVCKMLLGAIDPEIDALDETPVHLMREGVKRASTTQSSLRRQDSCEIQ
;
A
#
# COMPACT_ATOMS: atom_id res chain seq x y z
N MET A 1 -8.14 -13.65 9.92
CA MET A 1 -6.74 -13.56 10.40
C MET A 1 -6.18 -14.79 11.12
N ASN A 2 -6.96 -15.62 11.83
CA ASN A 2 -6.40 -16.82 12.48
C ASN A 2 -6.26 -18.05 11.54
N THR A 3 -6.64 -17.89 10.28
CA THR A 3 -6.53 -18.91 9.23
C THR A 3 -5.06 -19.13 8.87
N PRO A 4 -4.59 -20.39 8.73
CA PRO A 4 -3.25 -20.66 8.18
C PRO A 4 -3.12 -20.12 6.74
N VAL A 5 -1.95 -19.60 6.41
CA VAL A 5 -1.57 -19.26 5.03
C VAL A 5 -1.07 -20.54 4.36
N THR A 6 -1.56 -20.85 3.17
CA THR A 6 -1.18 -22.06 2.43
C THR A 6 0.19 -21.95 1.75
N ALA A 7 0.65 -20.72 1.48
CA ALA A 7 2.01 -20.43 1.05
C ALA A 7 3.00 -20.43 2.24
N ASN A 8 4.24 -20.88 2.04
CA ASN A 8 5.35 -20.85 3.01
C ASN A 8 5.31 -21.82 4.21
N LEU A 9 5.40 -23.12 3.95
CA LEU A 9 6.03 -24.02 4.93
C LEU A 9 7.56 -23.83 4.87
N ALA A 10 8.11 -22.94 5.70
CA ALA A 10 9.56 -22.78 5.89
C ALA A 10 10.26 -24.07 6.37
N SER A 11 9.47 -24.99 6.93
CA SER A 11 9.84 -26.34 7.31
C SER A 11 8.61 -27.23 7.18
N ALA A 12 8.78 -28.46 6.69
CA ALA A 12 7.70 -29.46 6.63
C ALA A 12 7.12 -29.83 8.02
N PHE A 13 7.76 -29.37 9.10
CA PHE A 13 7.41 -29.69 10.49
C PHE A 13 7.05 -28.47 11.34
N ALA A 14 7.19 -27.24 10.81
CA ALA A 14 6.75 -26.05 11.53
C ALA A 14 5.24 -25.84 11.31
N PRO A 15 4.50 -25.33 12.31
CA PRO A 15 3.13 -24.86 12.09
C PRO A 15 3.12 -23.83 10.95
N ALA A 16 2.18 -23.95 10.03
CA ALA A 16 1.99 -22.93 8.99
C ALA A 16 1.69 -21.58 9.65
N PRO A 17 2.31 -20.48 9.19
CA PRO A 17 2.00 -19.15 9.70
C PRO A 17 0.52 -18.84 9.46
N THR A 18 -0.10 -18.11 10.37
CA THR A 18 -1.46 -17.58 10.16
C THR A 18 -1.42 -16.28 9.36
N ARG A 19 -2.55 -15.87 8.76
CA ARG A 19 -2.70 -14.55 8.13
C ARG A 19 -2.34 -13.40 9.08
N TRP A 20 -2.56 -13.59 10.39
CA TRP A 20 -2.08 -12.65 11.42
C TRP A 20 -0.56 -12.62 11.55
N ASP A 21 0.11 -13.76 11.50
CA ASP A 21 1.57 -13.83 11.58
C ASP A 21 2.21 -13.17 10.35
N GLU A 22 1.61 -13.40 9.17
CA GLU A 22 1.96 -12.71 7.93
C GLU A 22 1.78 -11.21 8.04
N LEU A 23 0.59 -10.73 8.43
CA LEU A 23 0.32 -9.30 8.61
C LEU A 23 1.30 -8.66 9.60
N LYS A 24 1.56 -9.32 10.73
CA LYS A 24 2.55 -8.83 11.71
C LYS A 24 3.93 -8.69 11.07
N ALA A 25 4.38 -9.69 10.32
CA ALA A 25 5.69 -9.67 9.66
C ALA A 25 5.77 -8.56 8.59
N THR A 26 4.72 -8.42 7.77
CA THR A 26 4.59 -7.39 6.74
C THR A 26 4.62 -6.00 7.36
N VAL A 27 3.75 -5.71 8.33
CA VAL A 27 3.68 -4.40 9.00
C VAL A 27 4.98 -4.08 9.72
N SER A 28 5.59 -5.05 10.42
CA SER A 28 6.87 -4.82 11.11
C SER A 28 7.99 -4.47 10.13
N THR A 29 8.05 -5.16 8.98
CA THR A 29 9.07 -4.93 7.95
C THR A 29 8.93 -3.54 7.32
N VAL A 30 7.72 -3.19 6.85
CA VAL A 30 7.51 -1.89 6.22
C VAL A 30 7.64 -0.74 7.22
N THR A 31 7.25 -0.96 8.48
CA THR A 31 7.38 0.02 9.56
C THR A 31 8.84 0.38 9.82
N ASP A 32 9.72 -0.62 9.92
CA ASP A 32 11.14 -0.41 10.20
C ASP A 32 11.81 0.44 9.11
N ILE A 33 11.48 0.18 7.83
CA ILE A 33 12.00 0.96 6.71
C ILE A 33 11.35 2.34 6.64
N ALA A 34 10.02 2.44 6.74
CA ALA A 34 9.30 3.72 6.67
C ALA A 34 9.71 4.69 7.78
N ALA A 35 9.98 4.18 8.98
CA ALA A 35 10.48 4.97 10.10
C ALA A 35 11.83 5.64 9.83
N THR A 36 12.64 5.14 8.88
CA THR A 36 13.88 5.81 8.47
C THR A 36 13.64 6.99 7.53
N LEU A 37 12.46 7.04 6.90
CA LEU A 37 12.05 8.10 5.98
C LEU A 37 11.34 9.26 6.70
N ASP A 38 10.89 9.03 7.94
CA ASP A 38 10.20 10.04 8.74
C ASP A 38 10.87 10.31 10.09
N SER A 39 11.18 11.59 10.32
CA SER A 39 11.94 12.06 11.49
C SER A 39 11.17 12.01 12.81
N ASP A 40 9.84 12.04 12.78
CA ASP A 40 8.97 11.83 13.95
C ASP A 40 8.41 10.41 14.02
N GLY A 41 8.88 9.52 13.15
CA GLY A 41 8.44 8.13 13.06
C GLY A 41 7.10 7.97 12.36
N ILE A 42 6.50 6.79 12.50
CA ILE A 42 5.21 6.47 11.90
C ILE A 42 4.17 6.10 12.95
N ASP A 43 2.90 6.31 12.61
CA ASP A 43 1.79 5.90 13.46
C ASP A 43 1.13 4.64 12.91
N VAL A 44 0.92 3.66 13.79
CA VAL A 44 0.25 2.39 13.49
C VAL A 44 -1.12 2.39 14.16
N PHE A 45 -2.16 2.49 13.34
CA PHE A 45 -3.55 2.39 13.79
C PHE A 45 -4.03 0.94 13.64
N PHE A 46 -4.70 0.45 14.67
CA PHE A 46 -5.36 -0.84 14.62
C PHE A 46 -6.86 -0.66 14.51
N LEU A 47 -7.53 -1.63 13.88
CA LEU A 47 -8.99 -1.56 13.69
C LEU A 47 -9.78 -1.63 15.01
N ASN A 48 -9.32 -2.48 15.94
CA ASN A 48 -10.04 -2.88 17.14
C ASN A 48 -9.24 -2.70 18.44
N ARG A 49 -8.23 -1.81 18.45
CA ARG A 49 -7.42 -1.45 19.63
C ARG A 49 -6.76 -0.09 19.44
N GLU A 50 -6.20 0.44 20.51
CA GLU A 50 -5.54 1.75 20.51
C GLU A 50 -4.34 1.80 19.55
N PRO A 51 -4.09 2.97 18.92
CA PRO A 51 -2.96 3.15 18.02
C PRO A 51 -1.63 3.24 18.78
N VAL A 52 -0.55 2.83 18.11
CA VAL A 52 0.83 3.02 18.55
C VAL A 52 1.43 4.17 17.75
N ARG A 53 2.02 5.16 18.42
CA ARG A 53 2.44 6.43 17.81
C ARG A 53 3.96 6.58 17.76
N ASN A 54 4.43 7.37 16.80
CA ASN A 54 5.83 7.79 16.66
C ASN A 54 6.81 6.60 16.69
N VAL A 55 6.51 5.55 15.93
CA VAL A 55 7.37 4.36 15.82
C VAL A 55 8.57 4.72 14.94
N THR A 56 9.77 4.73 15.53
CA THR A 56 11.03 5.12 14.86
C THR A 56 11.98 3.93 14.60
N GLY A 57 11.45 2.70 14.58
CA GLY A 57 12.22 1.46 14.46
C GLY A 57 11.66 0.32 15.33
N PRO A 58 12.48 -0.67 15.73
CA PRO A 58 12.04 -1.76 16.61
C PRO A 58 11.40 -1.22 17.90
N SER A 59 10.14 -1.60 18.14
CA SER A 59 9.31 -0.98 19.17
C SER A 59 8.64 -2.02 20.05
N ALA A 60 9.01 -2.04 21.33
CA ALA A 60 8.37 -2.90 22.34
C ALA A 60 6.86 -2.58 22.50
N ALA A 61 6.47 -1.32 22.27
CA ALA A 61 5.06 -0.93 22.29
C ALA A 61 4.29 -1.54 21.10
N LEU A 62 4.91 -1.55 19.92
CA LEU A 62 4.33 -2.20 18.74
C LEU A 62 4.25 -3.72 18.92
N ASP A 63 5.31 -4.34 19.44
CA ASP A 63 5.34 -5.77 19.77
C ASP A 63 4.23 -6.14 20.78
N ALA A 64 4.06 -5.33 21.82
CA ALA A 64 3.00 -5.51 22.80
C ALA A 64 1.60 -5.34 22.19
N ALA A 65 1.43 -4.39 21.26
CA ALA A 65 0.16 -4.19 20.56
C ALA A 65 -0.19 -5.35 19.61
N PHE A 66 0.82 -6.04 19.07
CA PHE A 66 0.64 -7.24 18.24
C PHE A 66 0.49 -8.54 19.04
N ALA A 67 0.81 -8.55 20.34
CA ALA A 67 0.78 -9.77 21.15
C ALA A 67 -0.64 -10.38 21.32
N PRO A 68 -1.72 -9.60 21.53
CA PRO A 68 -3.08 -10.13 21.49
C PRO A 68 -3.47 -10.55 20.07
N ARG A 69 -4.13 -11.71 19.96
CA ARG A 69 -4.72 -12.17 18.70
C ARG A 69 -5.74 -11.16 18.17
N PRO A 70 -5.90 -11.06 16.84
CA PRO A 70 -6.91 -10.22 16.24
C PRO A 70 -8.31 -10.76 16.58
N GLY A 71 -9.25 -9.84 16.72
CA GLY A 71 -10.65 -10.11 17.02
C GLY A 71 -11.49 -8.86 16.76
N GLY A 72 -12.81 -9.03 16.68
CA GLY A 72 -13.75 -8.00 16.25
C GLY A 72 -14.05 -8.06 14.75
N TYR A 73 -14.69 -7.01 14.25
CA TYR A 73 -15.00 -6.81 12.84
C TYR A 73 -13.83 -6.10 12.12
N THR A 74 -14.05 -5.67 10.87
CA THR A 74 -13.03 -5.07 9.99
C THR A 74 -13.38 -3.61 9.63
N PRO A 75 -13.51 -2.68 10.60
CA PRO A 75 -13.96 -1.29 10.40
C PRO A 75 -12.92 -0.37 9.75
N ILE A 76 -12.41 -0.75 8.57
CA ILE A 76 -11.42 0.02 7.80
C ILE A 76 -11.96 1.42 7.50
N THR A 77 -13.21 1.55 7.06
CA THR A 77 -13.82 2.84 6.73
C THR A 77 -13.81 3.81 7.91
N ARG A 78 -14.18 3.34 9.11
CA ARG A 78 -14.21 4.17 10.32
C ARG A 78 -12.80 4.64 10.68
N VAL A 79 -11.86 3.69 10.78
CA VAL A 79 -10.48 4.02 11.18
C VAL A 79 -9.78 4.88 10.14
N LEU A 80 -10.02 4.65 8.85
CA LEU A 80 -9.47 5.50 7.79
C LEU A 80 -9.96 6.95 7.92
N ARG A 81 -11.25 7.16 8.21
CA ARG A 81 -11.78 8.52 8.49
C ARG A 81 -11.17 9.14 9.74
N GLU A 82 -10.95 8.37 10.80
CA GLU A 82 -10.26 8.84 12.01
C GLU A 82 -8.83 9.30 11.70
N VAL A 83 -8.06 8.47 10.97
CA VAL A 83 -6.70 8.81 10.53
C VAL A 83 -6.70 10.08 9.67
N LEU A 84 -7.59 10.14 8.67
CA LEU A 84 -7.69 11.31 7.80
C LEU A 84 -8.03 12.56 8.59
N ALA A 85 -9.02 12.52 9.48
CA ALA A 85 -9.41 13.67 10.30
C ALA A 85 -8.28 14.15 11.21
N GLU A 86 -7.54 13.22 11.83
CA GLU A 86 -6.42 13.56 12.70
C GLU A 86 -5.24 14.16 11.92
N LYS A 87 -4.92 13.59 10.75
CA LYS A 87 -3.76 13.99 9.95
C LYS A 87 -4.06 15.11 8.96
N TRP A 88 -5.33 15.47 8.75
CA TRP A 88 -5.75 16.43 7.71
C TRP A 88 -5.02 17.77 7.76
N LEU A 89 -4.83 18.31 8.97
CA LEU A 89 -4.13 19.58 9.17
C LEU A 89 -2.65 19.50 8.79
N SER A 90 -2.02 18.34 8.99
CA SER A 90 -0.64 18.12 8.59
C SER A 90 -0.49 18.04 7.07
N VAL A 91 -1.51 17.51 6.37
CA VAL A 91 -1.49 17.33 4.91
C VAL A 91 -1.75 18.63 4.13
N ASN A 92 -2.51 19.58 4.69
CA ASN A 92 -3.00 20.76 3.98
C ASN A 92 -2.18 22.06 4.19
N GLN A 93 -0.93 21.96 4.68
CA GLN A 93 -0.03 23.10 4.84
C GLN A 93 1.09 23.07 3.79
N ALA A 94 1.45 24.24 3.23
CA ALA A 94 2.36 24.37 2.09
C ALA A 94 3.79 23.81 2.34
N ASP A 95 4.24 23.80 3.59
CA ASP A 95 5.61 23.40 3.99
C ASP A 95 5.66 22.09 4.80
N ARG A 96 4.68 21.18 4.65
CA ARG A 96 4.59 19.95 5.47
C ARG A 96 4.69 18.63 4.72
N LYS A 97 5.03 17.60 5.50
CA LYS A 97 5.21 16.19 5.12
C LYS A 97 3.98 15.65 4.38
N LYS A 98 4.23 14.86 3.35
CA LYS A 98 3.18 14.10 2.64
C LYS A 98 2.72 12.93 3.50
N LEU A 99 1.45 12.54 3.37
CA LEU A 99 0.88 11.40 4.09
C LEU A 99 0.66 10.25 3.11
N LEU A 100 1.36 9.14 3.33
CA LEU A 100 1.08 7.84 2.72
C LEU A 100 0.34 7.00 3.76
N ILE A 101 -0.75 6.35 3.36
CA ILE A 101 -1.49 5.43 4.24
C ILE A 101 -1.31 4.00 3.73
N LEU A 102 -0.78 3.13 4.57
CA LEU A 102 -0.68 1.70 4.31
C LEU A 102 -1.80 0.97 5.07
N ILE A 103 -2.63 0.20 4.38
CA ILE A 103 -3.73 -0.57 4.98
C ILE A 103 -3.43 -2.06 4.81
N ALA A 104 -2.96 -2.70 5.89
CA ALA A 104 -2.79 -4.15 5.89
C ALA A 104 -4.09 -4.86 6.27
N THR A 105 -4.55 -5.79 5.44
CA THR A 105 -5.81 -6.54 5.64
C THR A 105 -5.71 -7.95 5.07
N ASP A 106 -6.59 -8.84 5.52
CA ASP A 106 -6.67 -10.23 5.05
C ASP A 106 -8.05 -10.63 4.52
N GLY A 107 -8.93 -9.64 4.31
CA GLY A 107 -10.25 -9.83 3.73
C GLY A 107 -11.14 -8.60 3.79
N GLN A 108 -12.46 -8.83 3.77
CA GLN A 108 -13.45 -7.80 3.48
C GLN A 108 -13.66 -6.77 4.60
N PRO A 109 -13.86 -5.48 4.26
CA PRO A 109 -14.20 -4.44 5.22
C PRO A 109 -15.64 -4.60 5.71
N THR A 110 -15.84 -4.39 7.00
CA THR A 110 -17.16 -4.43 7.64
C THR A 110 -17.37 -3.24 8.55
N THR A 111 -18.63 -2.88 8.83
CA THR A 111 -18.96 -1.92 9.89
C THR A 111 -18.61 -2.48 11.27
N ASP A 112 -18.67 -1.65 12.32
CA ASP A 112 -18.56 -2.13 13.72
C ASP A 112 -19.72 -3.06 14.14
N SER A 113 -20.72 -3.26 13.26
CA SER A 113 -21.83 -4.22 13.43
C SER A 113 -21.72 -5.44 12.50
N GLY A 114 -20.62 -5.58 11.76
CA GLY A 114 -20.32 -6.74 10.92
C GLY A 114 -21.01 -6.76 9.56
N GLN A 115 -21.55 -5.63 9.08
CA GLN A 115 -22.11 -5.52 7.73
C GLN A 115 -21.02 -5.18 6.72
N LEU A 116 -21.03 -5.79 5.52
CA LEU A 116 -20.06 -5.47 4.46
C LEU A 116 -20.10 -3.98 4.10
N ASP A 117 -18.93 -3.35 4.00
CA ASP A 117 -18.81 -1.88 3.92
C ASP A 117 -18.02 -1.38 2.70
N HIS A 118 -18.02 -2.17 1.62
CA HIS A 118 -17.26 -1.87 0.39
C HIS A 118 -17.61 -0.49 -0.18
N GLN A 119 -18.89 -0.13 -0.19
CA GLN A 119 -19.36 1.12 -0.80
C GLN A 119 -18.90 2.35 0.00
N ALA A 120 -18.93 2.29 1.33
CA ALA A 120 -18.48 3.41 2.15
C ALA A 120 -16.95 3.54 2.09
N LEU A 121 -16.21 2.43 2.10
CA LEU A 121 -14.76 2.46 1.95
C LEU A 121 -14.36 3.05 0.58
N LYS A 122 -14.98 2.59 -0.51
CA LYS A 122 -14.76 3.14 -1.86
C LYS A 122 -15.03 4.64 -1.90
N HIS A 123 -16.10 5.10 -1.24
CA HIS A 123 -16.43 6.52 -1.16
C HIS A 123 -15.32 7.33 -0.46
N VAL A 124 -14.80 6.85 0.68
CA VAL A 124 -13.69 7.52 1.38
C VAL A 124 -12.46 7.59 0.47
N LEU A 125 -12.11 6.48 -0.19
CA LEU A 125 -10.94 6.38 -1.05
C LEU A 125 -11.01 7.31 -2.27
N MET A 126 -12.20 7.54 -2.83
CA MET A 126 -12.39 8.39 -4.01
C MET A 126 -12.57 9.88 -3.70
N TYR A 127 -13.17 10.21 -2.54
CA TYR A 127 -13.71 11.57 -2.32
C TYR A 127 -13.27 12.23 -1.01
N GLU A 128 -12.77 11.49 -0.02
CA GLU A 128 -12.44 12.04 1.30
C GLU A 128 -10.92 12.17 1.55
N ARG A 129 -10.07 11.63 0.67
CA ARG A 129 -8.59 11.66 0.78
C ARG A 129 -7.91 12.91 0.19
N GLY A 130 -8.69 13.89 -0.24
CA GLY A 130 -8.18 15.09 -0.91
C GLY A 130 -7.98 14.90 -2.42
N GLY A 131 -7.19 15.80 -3.02
CA GLY A 131 -6.93 15.80 -4.46
C GLY A 131 -5.85 14.82 -4.91
N PRO A 132 -5.53 14.81 -6.22
CA PRO A 132 -4.47 13.98 -6.79
C PRO A 132 -3.13 14.12 -6.06
N GLY A 133 -2.51 13.00 -5.71
CA GLY A 133 -1.22 12.90 -5.02
C GLY A 133 -1.22 13.42 -3.58
N GLN A 134 -2.39 13.70 -3.00
CA GLN A 134 -2.48 14.33 -1.67
C GLN A 134 -2.34 13.31 -0.54
N VAL A 135 -3.10 12.22 -0.59
CA VAL A 135 -2.98 11.09 0.36
C VAL A 135 -3.04 9.77 -0.41
N PRO A 136 -1.92 9.31 -1.00
CA PRO A 136 -1.82 7.99 -1.59
C PRO A 136 -2.13 6.87 -0.57
N VAL A 137 -2.73 5.78 -1.03
CA VAL A 137 -3.07 4.61 -0.19
C VAL A 137 -2.53 3.35 -0.84
N ALA A 138 -1.90 2.49 -0.07
CA ALA A 138 -1.54 1.15 -0.53
C ALA A 138 -2.20 0.10 0.36
N PHE A 139 -2.86 -0.89 -0.25
CA PHE A 139 -3.36 -2.06 0.46
C PHE A 139 -2.27 -3.14 0.50
N LEU A 140 -1.98 -3.65 1.69
CA LEU A 140 -1.03 -4.75 1.89
C LEU A 140 -1.85 -6.02 2.20
N VAL A 141 -2.03 -6.86 1.20
CA VAL A 141 -2.90 -8.04 1.28
C VAL A 141 -2.14 -9.19 1.95
N CYS A 142 -2.69 -9.69 3.05
CA CYS A 142 -2.10 -10.75 3.88
C CYS A 142 -3.03 -11.97 3.91
N THR A 143 -3.43 -12.43 2.73
CA THR A 143 -4.34 -13.57 2.52
C THR A 143 -4.02 -14.26 1.20
N ASP A 144 -4.28 -15.57 1.16
CA ASP A 144 -4.19 -16.43 -0.01
C ASP A 144 -5.57 -16.75 -0.63
N ASP A 145 -6.60 -16.05 -0.15
CA ASP A 145 -7.98 -16.20 -0.57
C ASP A 145 -8.38 -15.01 -1.42
N ASP A 146 -8.31 -15.23 -2.74
CA ASP A 146 -8.57 -14.23 -3.77
C ASP A 146 -10.01 -13.68 -3.67
N ASP A 147 -10.98 -14.50 -3.25
CA ASP A 147 -12.40 -14.10 -3.15
C ASP A 147 -12.62 -13.02 -2.08
N GLU A 148 -11.83 -13.06 -1.01
CA GLU A 148 -11.90 -12.09 0.10
C GLU A 148 -11.33 -10.71 -0.28
N ILE A 149 -10.57 -10.62 -1.37
CA ILE A 149 -9.87 -9.40 -1.80
C ILE A 149 -10.11 -9.00 -3.26
N GLU A 150 -10.96 -9.72 -4.00
CA GLU A 150 -11.30 -9.43 -5.40
C GLU A 150 -11.71 -7.97 -5.63
N TYR A 151 -12.42 -7.37 -4.66
CA TYR A 151 -12.85 -5.98 -4.73
C TYR A 151 -11.68 -4.98 -4.79
N LEU A 152 -10.52 -5.32 -4.24
CA LEU A 152 -9.32 -4.48 -4.28
C LEU A 152 -8.73 -4.45 -5.69
N ASN A 153 -8.71 -5.58 -6.41
CA ASN A 153 -8.22 -5.64 -7.80
C ASN A 153 -9.02 -4.72 -8.74
N GLU A 154 -10.34 -4.61 -8.53
CA GLU A 154 -11.18 -3.64 -9.26
C GLU A 154 -10.78 -2.19 -8.94
N TRP A 155 -10.44 -1.93 -7.68
CA TRP A 155 -10.15 -0.58 -7.20
C TRP A 155 -8.76 -0.10 -7.58
N ASP A 156 -7.79 -1.00 -7.61
CA ASP A 156 -6.43 -0.77 -8.08
C ASP A 156 -6.42 -0.08 -9.46
N ASN A 157 -7.23 -0.61 -10.38
CA ASN A 157 -7.35 -0.11 -11.75
C ASN A 157 -8.24 1.14 -11.89
N SER A 158 -9.04 1.50 -10.89
CA SER A 158 -10.13 2.50 -11.03
C SER A 158 -10.06 3.67 -10.05
N ILE A 159 -9.29 3.56 -8.97
CA ILE A 159 -9.10 4.60 -7.97
C ILE A 159 -7.69 5.13 -8.11
N ARG A 160 -7.55 6.45 -8.30
CA ARG A 160 -6.23 7.08 -8.40
C ARG A 160 -5.44 6.95 -7.10
N ASP A 161 -4.11 7.01 -7.24
CA ASP A 161 -3.16 7.07 -6.12
C ASP A 161 -3.48 5.97 -5.09
N LEU A 162 -3.77 4.78 -5.62
CA LEU A 162 -4.07 3.55 -4.92
C LEU A 162 -3.27 2.42 -5.58
N ASP A 163 -2.66 1.57 -4.77
CA ASP A 163 -1.97 0.35 -5.19
C ASP A 163 -2.39 -0.81 -4.27
N VAL A 164 -2.39 -2.04 -4.78
CA VAL A 164 -2.72 -3.27 -4.06
C VAL A 164 -1.54 -4.22 -4.18
N ILE A 165 -0.88 -4.48 -3.05
CA ILE A 165 0.34 -5.28 -3.01
C ILE A 165 0.04 -6.60 -2.29
N ASP A 166 0.28 -7.71 -3.00
CA ASP A 166 0.16 -9.06 -2.49
C ASP A 166 1.36 -9.47 -1.61
N ASP A 167 1.30 -10.67 -1.04
CA ASP A 167 2.45 -11.27 -0.38
C ASP A 167 3.65 -11.39 -1.34
N TYR A 168 4.87 -11.34 -0.78
CA TYR A 168 6.11 -11.32 -1.55
C TYR A 168 6.19 -12.41 -2.63
N HIS A 169 5.67 -13.61 -2.38
CA HIS A 169 5.80 -14.72 -3.32
C HIS A 169 4.80 -14.61 -4.47
N THR A 170 3.57 -14.17 -4.18
CA THR A 170 2.54 -13.92 -5.19
C THR A 170 2.93 -12.73 -6.05
N GLU A 171 3.30 -11.61 -5.44
CA GLU A 171 3.79 -10.40 -6.10
C GLU A 171 4.98 -10.72 -7.02
N ARG A 172 6.00 -11.41 -6.49
CA ARG A 172 7.17 -11.81 -7.27
C ARG A 172 6.79 -12.72 -8.43
N LYS A 173 5.80 -13.59 -8.27
CA LYS A 173 5.35 -14.49 -9.34
C LYS A 173 4.65 -13.70 -10.45
N GLN A 174 3.81 -12.71 -10.12
CA GLN A 174 3.17 -11.81 -11.09
C GLN A 174 4.23 -11.01 -11.85
N ILE A 175 5.14 -10.32 -11.13
CA ILE A 175 6.23 -9.53 -11.73
C ILE A 175 7.09 -10.39 -12.66
N LEU A 176 7.51 -11.59 -12.25
CA LEU A 176 8.30 -12.46 -13.13
C LEU A 176 7.49 -13.00 -14.32
N GLY A 177 6.17 -13.08 -14.21
CA GLY A 177 5.26 -13.39 -15.30
C GLY A 177 5.26 -12.31 -16.39
N ILE A 178 5.37 -11.04 -16.00
CA ILE A 178 5.39 -9.90 -16.92
C ILE A 178 6.81 -9.55 -17.40
N GLN A 179 7.76 -9.45 -16.47
CA GLN A 179 9.13 -9.00 -16.75
C GLN A 179 10.05 -10.12 -17.23
N GLY A 180 9.67 -11.38 -16.99
CA GLY A 180 10.44 -12.57 -17.31
C GLY A 180 11.30 -13.08 -16.15
N LYS A 181 11.63 -14.38 -16.19
CA LYS A 181 12.28 -15.13 -15.09
C LYS A 181 13.63 -14.58 -14.60
N GLY A 182 14.33 -13.81 -15.43
CA GLY A 182 15.63 -13.22 -15.10
C GLY A 182 15.54 -11.83 -14.45
N PHE A 183 14.34 -11.28 -14.29
CA PHE A 183 14.16 -9.96 -13.72
C PHE A 183 14.52 -9.96 -12.22
N PRO A 184 15.36 -9.01 -11.76
CA PRO A 184 15.70 -8.91 -10.34
C PRO A 184 14.52 -8.34 -9.57
N PHE A 185 13.96 -9.14 -8.67
CA PHE A 185 12.97 -8.69 -7.70
C PHE A 185 13.20 -9.42 -6.37
N SER A 186 13.61 -8.64 -5.37
CA SER A 186 13.98 -9.07 -4.03
C SER A 186 12.94 -8.61 -2.99
N ARG A 187 13.08 -9.07 -1.75
CA ARG A 187 12.24 -8.56 -0.64
C ARG A 187 12.42 -7.06 -0.40
N GLY A 188 13.60 -6.50 -0.70
CA GLY A 188 13.82 -5.06 -0.63
C GLY A 188 12.99 -4.32 -1.67
N ASP A 189 12.94 -4.85 -2.90
CA ASP A 189 12.14 -4.27 -3.99
C ASP A 189 10.64 -4.36 -3.68
N TRP A 190 10.19 -5.44 -3.03
CA TRP A 190 8.82 -5.58 -2.54
C TRP A 190 8.46 -4.51 -1.50
N VAL A 191 9.34 -4.24 -0.52
CA VAL A 191 9.11 -3.13 0.43
C VAL A 191 9.12 -1.78 -0.27
N CYS A 192 9.96 -1.58 -1.29
CA CYS A 192 9.92 -0.38 -2.12
C CYS A 192 8.57 -0.25 -2.85
N LYS A 193 8.02 -1.34 -3.41
CA LYS A 193 6.70 -1.31 -4.05
C LYS A 193 5.62 -0.91 -3.04
N MET A 194 5.59 -1.47 -1.83
CA MET A 194 4.64 -1.04 -0.78
C MET A 194 4.69 0.46 -0.47
N LEU A 195 5.88 1.05 -0.49
CA LEU A 195 6.09 2.45 -0.11
C LEU A 195 5.90 3.42 -1.28
N LEU A 196 6.05 2.94 -2.52
CA LEU A 196 6.15 3.79 -3.70
C LEU A 196 5.12 3.49 -4.77
N GLY A 197 4.48 2.32 -4.84
CA GLY A 197 3.61 1.97 -5.96
C GLY A 197 2.41 2.90 -6.08
N ALA A 198 1.75 3.24 -4.97
CA ALA A 198 0.68 4.26 -4.97
C ALA A 198 1.15 5.70 -5.31
N ILE A 199 2.46 5.94 -5.43
CA ILE A 199 3.09 7.26 -5.64
C ILE A 199 3.77 7.36 -7.03
N ASP A 200 4.43 6.29 -7.46
CA ASP A 200 5.28 6.22 -8.64
C ASP A 200 4.70 5.20 -9.64
N PRO A 201 4.10 5.68 -10.75
CA PRO A 201 3.48 4.82 -11.75
C PRO A 201 4.43 3.81 -12.42
N GLU A 202 5.75 4.04 -12.41
CA GLU A 202 6.69 3.05 -12.96
C GLU A 202 6.89 1.87 -12.00
N ILE A 203 6.83 2.13 -10.69
CA ILE A 203 6.89 1.09 -9.66
C ILE A 203 5.57 0.33 -9.60
N ASP A 204 4.45 1.05 -9.69
CA ASP A 204 3.10 0.52 -9.74
C ASP A 204 2.98 -0.53 -10.86
N ALA A 205 3.30 -0.15 -12.09
CA ALA A 205 3.09 -0.99 -13.26
C ALA A 205 4.10 -2.15 -13.44
N LEU A 206 4.96 -2.46 -12.44
CA LEU A 206 5.96 -3.54 -12.53
C LEU A 206 5.35 -4.93 -12.74
N ASP A 207 4.14 -5.16 -12.26
CA ASP A 207 3.37 -6.40 -12.39
C ASP A 207 2.29 -6.34 -13.49
N GLU A 208 2.24 -5.23 -14.24
CA GLU A 208 1.30 -5.02 -15.34
C GLU A 208 1.98 -4.91 -16.71
N THR A 209 3.09 -4.15 -16.77
CA THR A 209 3.73 -3.72 -18.01
C THR A 209 5.22 -4.05 -18.03
N PRO A 210 5.76 -4.65 -19.11
CA PRO A 210 7.19 -4.87 -19.24
C PRO A 210 8.01 -3.55 -19.19
N VAL A 211 9.03 -3.47 -18.33
CA VAL A 211 9.83 -2.23 -18.07
C VAL A 211 10.41 -1.60 -19.33
N HIS A 212 10.82 -2.40 -20.33
CA HIS A 212 11.32 -1.86 -21.59
C HIS A 212 10.29 -1.04 -22.37
N LEU A 213 8.99 -1.33 -22.27
CA LEU A 213 7.91 -0.60 -22.94
C LEU A 213 7.60 0.71 -22.21
N MET A 214 7.68 0.72 -20.87
CA MET A 214 7.54 1.95 -20.07
C MET A 214 8.56 3.00 -20.50
N ARG A 215 9.84 2.59 -20.62
CA ARG A 215 10.95 3.47 -20.99
C ARG A 215 10.84 4.03 -22.41
N GLU A 216 10.21 3.30 -23.33
CA GLU A 216 9.94 3.79 -24.67
C GLU A 216 8.83 4.85 -24.70
N GLY A 217 7.79 4.67 -23.86
CA GLY A 217 6.71 5.65 -23.68
C GLY A 217 7.23 7.00 -23.19
N VAL A 218 8.10 7.01 -22.18
CA VAL A 218 8.73 8.23 -21.62
C VAL A 218 9.59 8.95 -22.67
N LYS A 219 10.36 8.21 -23.48
CA LYS A 219 11.16 8.78 -24.58
C LYS A 219 10.29 9.41 -25.67
N ARG A 220 9.15 8.81 -26.00
CA ARG A 220 8.19 9.39 -26.98
C ARG A 220 7.53 10.64 -26.42
N ALA A 221 7.07 10.63 -25.17
CA ALA A 221 6.43 11.80 -24.54
C ALA A 221 7.37 13.01 -24.41
N SER A 222 8.63 12.77 -24.01
CA SER A 222 9.66 13.82 -23.93
C SER A 222 10.06 14.38 -25.31
N THR A 223 10.08 13.55 -26.36
CA THR A 223 10.31 14.00 -27.74
C THR A 223 9.18 14.92 -28.22
N THR A 224 7.92 14.57 -27.95
CA THR A 224 6.75 15.38 -28.33
C THR A 224 6.70 16.72 -27.61
N GLN A 225 7.03 16.77 -26.30
CA GLN A 225 7.15 18.04 -25.57
C GLN A 225 8.29 18.93 -26.09
N SER A 226 9.40 18.33 -26.54
CA SER A 226 10.52 19.10 -27.13
C SER A 226 10.17 19.69 -28.50
N SER A 227 9.34 19.02 -29.30
CA SER A 227 8.84 19.54 -30.57
C SER A 227 7.81 20.66 -30.40
N LEU A 228 6.98 20.61 -29.35
CA LEU A 228 6.00 21.65 -29.04
C LEU A 228 6.66 22.93 -28.52
N ARG A 229 7.72 22.84 -27.70
CA ARG A 229 8.47 24.01 -27.21
C ARG A 229 9.31 24.74 -28.28
N ARG A 230 9.49 24.16 -29.47
CA ARG A 230 10.23 24.81 -30.57
C ARG A 230 9.37 25.71 -31.46
N GLN A 231 8.04 25.78 -31.22
CA GLN A 231 7.14 26.61 -32.04
C GLN A 231 6.73 27.95 -31.40
N ASP A 232 7.08 28.19 -30.13
CA ASP A 232 6.70 29.43 -29.40
C ASP A 232 7.89 30.38 -29.10
N SER A 233 8.87 30.48 -30.01
CA SER A 233 9.78 31.63 -30.02
C SER A 233 9.25 32.70 -30.97
N CYS A 234 8.25 33.45 -30.51
CA CYS A 234 7.84 34.71 -31.14
C CYS A 234 8.74 35.83 -30.60
N GLU A 235 9.46 36.46 -31.53
CA GLU A 235 10.38 37.57 -31.31
C GLU A 235 9.64 38.79 -30.75
N ILE A 236 10.17 39.37 -29.68
CA ILE A 236 9.77 40.69 -29.19
C ILE A 236 10.63 41.71 -29.94
N GLN A 237 9.99 42.51 -30.81
CA GLN A 237 10.53 43.80 -31.28
C GLN A 237 10.13 44.91 -30.30
#